data_AF-A0AAE8SR91-F1
#
_entry.id   AF-A0AAE8SR91-F1
#
_cell.length_a   1.000
_cell.length_b   1.000
_cell.length_c   1.000
_cell.angle_alpha   90.00
_cell.angle_beta   90.00
_cell.angle_gamma   90.00
#
_symmetry.space_group_name_H-M   'P 1'
#
loop_
_entity.id
_entity.type
_entity.pdbx_description
1 polymer ?
#
loop_
_entity_poly.entity_id
_entity_poly.type
_entity_poly.pdbx_seq_one_letter_code
_entity_poly.pdbx_strand_id
1 'polypeptide(L)' 'MENGGQGEGKDPSSFLGAIIGNPVTVKLNSGVVYKGELQSVDGYMNIALEKTVEYVNGAKRRAYGDAFVRGNNVMYISAD' A
#
# COMPACT_ATOMS: atom_id res chain seq x y z
N MET A 1 21.97 -10.38 23.15
CA MET A 1 20.66 -11.02 23.35
C MET A 1 19.87 -10.09 24.25
N GLU A 2 18.90 -9.38 23.70
CA GLU A 2 17.98 -8.59 24.51
C GLU A 2 16.57 -9.07 24.21
N ASN A 3 15.89 -9.40 25.30
CA ASN A 3 14.64 -10.13 25.37
C ASN A 3 13.58 -9.12 25.79
N GLY A 4 12.48 -9.02 25.05
CA GLY A 4 11.43 -8.04 25.33
C GLY A 4 10.16 -8.38 24.59
N GLY A 5 9.44 -9.40 25.06
CA GLY A 5 8.04 -9.59 24.66
C GLY A 5 7.16 -8.57 25.37
N GLN A 6 6.51 -7.67 24.63
CA GLN A 6 5.36 -6.88 25.10
C GLN A 6 4.66 -6.13 23.95
N GLY A 7 3.44 -6.59 23.61
CA GLY A 7 2.43 -5.89 22.80
C GLY A 7 2.38 -6.28 21.32
N GLU A 8 1.35 -7.03 20.90
CA GLU A 8 0.96 -7.19 19.49
C GLU A 8 0.38 -5.89 18.90
N GLY A 9 1.11 -4.79 19.02
CA GLY A 9 0.90 -3.59 18.24
C GLY A 9 1.93 -3.58 17.13
N LYS A 10 1.61 -4.19 15.97
CA LYS A 10 2.51 -4.20 14.80
C LYS A 10 2.88 -2.76 14.48
N ASP A 11 4.16 -2.40 14.66
CA ASP A 11 4.67 -1.12 14.22
C ASP A 11 4.41 -0.95 12.70
N PRO A 12 4.18 0.27 12.21
CA PRO A 12 3.80 0.47 10.81
C PRO A 12 4.78 -0.15 9.81
N SER A 13 6.07 -0.16 10.13
CA SER A 13 7.11 -0.75 9.28
C SER A 13 6.99 -2.27 9.20
N SER A 14 6.73 -2.96 10.32
CA SER A 14 6.49 -4.41 10.30
C SER A 14 5.19 -4.78 9.59
N PHE A 15 4.14 -3.96 9.70
CA PHE A 15 2.94 -4.12 8.89
C PHE A 15 3.25 -4.03 7.40
N LEU A 16 3.94 -2.98 6.96
CA LEU A 16 4.31 -2.77 5.57
C LEU A 16 5.17 -3.93 5.02
N GLY A 17 6.16 -4.39 5.78
CA GLY A 17 6.97 -5.54 5.41
C GLY A 17 6.16 -6.83 5.26
N ALA A 18 5.14 -7.04 6.10
CA ALA A 18 4.29 -8.23 6.05
C ALA A 18 3.34 -8.28 4.85
N ILE A 19 3.06 -7.14 4.21
CA ILE A 19 2.11 -7.05 3.09
C ILE A 19 2.80 -6.95 1.71
N ILE A 20 4.14 -6.96 1.66
CA ILE A 20 4.88 -7.06 0.40
C ILE A 20 4.54 -8.40 -0.29
N GLY A 21 4.31 -8.35 -1.60
CA GLY A 21 3.89 -9.46 -2.45
C GLY A 21 2.39 -9.73 -2.42
N ASN A 22 1.62 -9.06 -1.55
CA ASN A 22 0.19 -9.29 -1.40
C ASN A 22 -0.64 -8.24 -2.14
N PRO A 23 -1.89 -8.56 -2.52
CA PRO A 23 -2.86 -7.57 -2.97
C PRO A 23 -3.13 -6.53 -1.88
N VAL A 24 -3.10 -5.26 -2.26
CA VAL A 24 -3.34 -4.12 -1.39
C VAL A 24 -4.27 -3.12 -2.05
N THR A 25 -4.92 -2.33 -1.20
CA THR A 25 -5.67 -1.14 -1.59
C THR A 25 -4.91 0.10 -1.12
N VAL A 26 -4.58 1.01 -2.04
CA VAL A 26 -3.95 2.30 -1.79
C VAL A 26 -4.94 3.41 -2.15
N LYS A 27 -5.38 4.18 -1.15
CA LYS A 27 -6.25 5.34 -1.38
C LYS A 27 -5.42 6.61 -1.40
N LEU A 28 -5.62 7.44 -2.40
CA LEU A 28 -4.99 8.76 -2.49
C LEU A 28 -5.82 9.83 -1.77
N ASN A 29 -5.16 10.95 -1.45
CA ASN A 29 -5.79 12.16 -0.89
C ASN A 29 -6.91 12.72 -1.78
N SER A 30 -6.86 12.46 -3.10
CA SER A 30 -7.91 12.82 -4.06
C SER A 30 -9.16 11.94 -3.97
N GLY A 31 -9.12 10.85 -3.20
CA GLY A 31 -10.19 9.85 -3.16
C GLY A 31 -10.08 8.76 -4.24
N VAL A 32 -9.16 8.90 -5.19
CA VAL A 32 -8.82 7.83 -6.16
C VAL A 32 -8.26 6.63 -5.42
N VAL A 33 -8.65 5.43 -5.82
CA VAL A 33 -8.20 4.18 -5.23
C VAL A 33 -7.44 3.37 -6.26
N TYR A 34 -6.24 2.92 -5.90
CA TYR A 34 -5.47 1.94 -6.63
C TYR A 34 -5.52 0.61 -5.90
N LYS A 35 -5.84 -0.46 -6.64
CA LYS A 35 -5.71 -1.84 -6.16
C LYS A 35 -4.65 -2.53 -6.99
N GLY A 36 -3.72 -3.23 -6.35
CA GLY A 36 -2.61 -3.90 -7.02
C GLY A 36 -1.81 -4.77 -6.05
N GLU A 37 -0.81 -5.47 -6.54
CA GLU A 37 0.13 -6.22 -5.70
C GLU A 37 1.28 -5.32 -5.25
N LEU A 38 1.54 -5.26 -3.94
CA LEU A 38 2.61 -4.43 -3.39
C LEU A 38 3.98 -5.03 -3.70
N GLN A 39 4.81 -4.34 -4.47
CA GLN A 39 6.18 -4.81 -4.76
C GLN A 39 7.22 -4.21 -3.81
N SER A 40 7.09 -2.94 -3.47
CA SER A 40 7.98 -2.28 -2.52
C SER A 40 7.38 -1.01 -1.95
N VAL A 41 7.88 -0.61 -0.79
CA VAL A 41 7.56 0.65 -0.11
C VAL A 41 8.80 1.17 0.62
N ASP A 42 8.99 2.49 0.62
CA ASP A 42 10.08 3.15 1.35
C ASP A 42 9.58 3.91 2.60
N GLY A 43 10.51 4.50 3.36
CA GLY A 43 10.19 5.27 4.57
C GLY A 43 9.42 6.57 4.32
N TYR A 44 9.23 6.98 3.06
CA TYR A 44 8.41 8.12 2.66
C TYR A 44 7.06 7.69 2.08
N MET A 45 6.72 6.40 2.14
CA MET A 45 5.52 5.80 1.57
C MET A 45 5.43 5.90 0.05
N ASN A 46 6.57 6.00 -0.67
CA ASN A 46 6.53 5.77 -2.10
C ASN A 46 6.31 4.28 -2.36
N ILE A 47 5.34 3.95 -3.22
CA ILE A 47 4.83 2.59 -3.38
C ILE A 47 5.00 2.17 -4.84
N ALA A 48 5.61 1.01 -5.05
CA ALA A 48 5.55 0.31 -6.33
C ALA A 48 4.46 -0.76 -6.28
N LEU A 49 3.55 -0.72 -7.26
CA LEU A 49 2.47 -1.68 -7.43
C LEU A 49 2.58 -2.38 -8.78
N GLU A 50 2.23 -3.66 -8.81
CA GLU A 50 1.98 -4.41 -10.03
C GLU A 50 0.49 -4.74 -10.19
N LYS A 51 0.09 -5.13 -11.40
CA LYS A 51 -1.31 -5.47 -11.74
C LYS A 51 -2.31 -4.40 -11.29
N THR A 52 -1.88 -3.14 -11.33
CA THR A 52 -2.58 -2.00 -10.74
C THR A 52 -3.83 -1.65 -11.54
N VAL A 53 -4.94 -1.47 -10.82
CA VAL A 53 -6.23 -1.01 -11.34
C VAL A 53 -6.68 0.22 -10.56
N GLU A 54 -7.08 1.24 -11.29
CA GLU A 54 -7.64 2.49 -10.76
C GLU A 54 -9.16 2.41 -10.64
N TYR A 55 -9.65 2.90 -9.51
CA TYR A 55 -11.05 3.08 -9.20
C TYR A 55 -11.30 4.55 -8.85
N VAL A 56 -12.32 5.12 -9.49
CA VAL A 56 -12.79 6.48 -9.21
C VAL A 56 -14.27 6.38 -8.84
N ASN A 57 -14.64 6.87 -7.66
CA ASN A 57 -15.99 6.75 -7.12
C ASN A 57 -16.51 5.30 -7.09
N GLY A 58 -15.64 4.34 -6.75
CA GLY A 58 -15.96 2.91 -6.69
C GLY A 58 -16.04 2.19 -8.03
N ALA A 59 -16.00 2.91 -9.16
CA ALA A 59 -16.01 2.32 -10.48
C ALA A 59 -14.60 2.09 -11.02
N LYS A 60 -14.33 0.88 -11.54
CA LYS A 60 -13.09 0.57 -12.25
C LYS A 60 -12.97 1.49 -13.47
N ARG A 61 -11.88 2.25 -13.54
CA ARG A 61 -11.65 3.24 -14.59
C ARG A 61 -10.58 2.81 -15.57
N ARG A 62 -9.44 2.30 -15.07
CA ARG A 62 -8.32 1.90 -15.92
C ARG A 62 -7.45 0.81 -15.25
N ALA A 63 -6.84 -0.05 -16.07
CA ALA A 63 -5.73 -0.91 -15.64
C ALA A 63 -4.42 -0.29 -16.11
N TYR A 64 -3.47 -0.15 -15.19
CA TYR A 64 -2.14 0.42 -15.43
C TYR A 64 -1.05 -0.65 -15.51
N GLY A 65 -1.25 -1.82 -14.91
CA GLY A 65 -0.18 -2.81 -14.76
C GLY A 65 0.81 -2.32 -13.71
N ASP A 66 2.01 -1.93 -14.14
CA ASP A 66 3.04 -1.45 -13.23
C ASP A 66 2.82 0.04 -12.94
N ALA A 67 2.80 0.40 -11.66
CA ALA A 67 2.54 1.76 -11.21
C ALA A 67 3.47 2.17 -10.06
N PHE A 68 3.85 3.44 -10.05
CA PHE A 68 4.59 4.04 -8.96
C PHE A 68 3.79 5.20 -8.36
N VAL A 69 3.47 5.11 -7.08
CA VAL A 69 2.68 6.09 -6.34
C VAL A 69 3.60 6.85 -5.39
N ARG A 70 3.61 8.18 -5.51
CA ARG A 70 4.40 9.05 -4.63
C ARG A 70 3.73 9.20 -3.26
N GLY A 71 4.47 8.97 -2.18
CA GLY A 71 3.92 8.79 -0.84
C GLY A 71 3.18 9.99 -0.24
N ASN A 72 3.54 11.22 -0.61
CA ASN A 72 2.81 12.41 -0.14
C ASN A 72 1.38 12.52 -0.69
N ASN A 73 1.00 11.70 -1.67
CA ASN A 73 -0.37 11.63 -2.18
C ASN A 73 -1.19 10.51 -1.51
N VAL A 74 -0.55 9.64 -0.72
CA VAL A 74 -1.19 8.48 -0.10
C VAL A 74 -1.94 8.92 1.15
N MET A 75 -3.21 8.53 1.24
CA MET A 75 -4.03 8.70 2.44
C MET A 75 -3.91 7.47 3.35
N TYR A 76 -4.07 6.27 2.78
CA TYR A 76 -3.84 5.01 3.49
C TYR A 76 -3.47 3.87 2.53
N ILE A 77 -2.90 2.82 3.11
CA ILE A 77 -2.73 1.50 2.52
C ILE A 77 -3.44 0.47 3.41
N SER A 78 -4.11 -0.51 2.82
CA SER A 78 -4.69 -1.64 3.52
C SER A 78 -4.35 -2.94 2.80
N ALA A 79 -4.10 -4.01 3.56
CA ALA A 79 -4.15 -5.36 3.03
C ALA A 79 -5.62 -5.71 2.70
N ASP A 80 -5.84 -6.39 1.57
CA ASP A 80 -7.14 -6.96 1.23
C ASP A 80 -7.41 -8.26 2.02
#